data_AF-A0A6A5EEY0-F1
#
_entry.id   AF-A0A6A5EEY0-F1
#
_cell.length_a   1.000
_cell.length_b   1.000
_cell.length_c   1.000
_cell.angle_alpha   90.00
_cell.angle_beta   90.00
_cell.angle_gamma   90.00
#
_symmetry.space_group_name_H-M   'P 1'
#
loop_
_entity.id
_entity.type
_entity.pdbx_description
1 polymer ?
#
loop_
_entity_poly.entity_id
_entity_poly.type
_entity_poly.pdbx_seq_one_letter_code
_entity_poly.pdbx_strand_id
1 'polypeptide(L)'
;MQAKKRYLLVSVGAGLLFLVYLWGLQIGEFQQQPYQYHQLPQYPQYHQYPQQEYQYYHQSQEVYQPLPQRSPSRPSRHWPESTQLLEPYLEGGEQEEDSPQLHHQHTSPRERRAIRDNIYKNKRCRMETCFDFARCQSGFRVYIYPAQRGDEISETYQKILSSIEESRFHTTDPARACLFILAVDTLDRDQLSAQYVQNVRLRIQSLPTWNDGRNHLIFNLYSGTWPDYTEDLGFEVGQAMLAKASADVVNFRPNFDISIPLFSKDHPLKGGGIGYLTLNDAPPSRKYLLVFKGKRYLTGIGSETRNALYHIHNGEDIILLTTCKHGKDWEKHKDSRCNRDNEEYSK
;
A
#
# COMPACT_ATOMS: atom_id res chain seq x y z
N MET A 1 -48.75 -0.94 51.02
CA MET A 1 -48.89 0.18 50.07
C MET A 1 -47.57 0.67 49.42
N GLN A 2 -46.37 0.21 49.83
CA GLN A 2 -45.10 0.70 49.25
C GLN A 2 -44.69 0.06 47.90
N ALA A 3 -45.10 -1.18 47.60
CA ALA A 3 -44.72 -1.84 46.35
C ALA A 3 -45.32 -1.15 45.10
N LYS A 4 -46.59 -0.70 45.18
CA LYS A 4 -47.27 -0.01 44.07
C LYS A 4 -46.59 1.31 43.68
N LYS A 5 -45.97 2.03 44.62
CA LYS A 5 -45.21 3.26 44.34
C LYS A 5 -43.90 3.01 43.61
N ARG A 6 -43.24 1.86 43.85
CA ARG A 6 -41.99 1.49 43.18
C ARG A 6 -42.24 1.10 41.73
N TYR A 7 -43.30 0.35 41.44
CA TYR A 7 -43.68 0.03 40.07
C TYR A 7 -44.06 1.28 39.27
N LEU A 8 -44.77 2.24 39.87
CA LEU A 8 -45.09 3.50 39.22
C LEU A 8 -43.83 4.28 38.81
N LEU A 9 -42.83 4.37 39.70
CA LEU A 9 -41.56 5.04 39.42
C LEU A 9 -40.77 4.36 38.29
N VAL A 10 -40.74 3.03 38.26
CA VAL A 10 -40.07 2.27 37.20
C VAL A 10 -40.78 2.45 35.85
N SER A 11 -42.11 2.43 35.84
CA SER A 11 -42.90 2.65 34.62
C SER A 11 -42.77 4.07 34.08
N VAL A 12 -42.72 5.09 34.95
CA VAL A 12 -42.48 6.48 34.55
C VAL A 12 -41.05 6.66 34.02
N GLY A 13 -40.06 6.02 34.65
CA GLY A 13 -38.67 6.03 34.17
C GLY A 13 -38.51 5.38 32.80
N ALA A 14 -39.15 4.23 32.58
CA ALA A 14 -39.15 3.54 31.29
C ALA A 14 -39.87 4.37 30.19
N GLY A 15 -40.98 5.02 30.54
CA GLY A 15 -41.69 5.91 29.63
C GLY A 15 -40.87 7.13 29.20
N LEU A 16 -40.14 7.75 30.14
CA LEU A 16 -39.24 8.87 29.84
C LEU A 16 -38.08 8.45 28.93
N LEU A 17 -37.45 7.29 29.19
CA LEU A 17 -36.39 6.76 28.32
C LEU A 17 -36.90 6.44 26.91
N PHE A 18 -38.11 5.92 26.79
CA PHE A 18 -38.73 5.66 25.49
C PHE A 18 -39.05 6.95 24.74
N LEU A 19 -39.52 8.00 25.43
CA LEU A 19 -39.73 9.32 24.83
C LEU A 19 -38.43 9.97 24.37
N VAL A 20 -37.34 9.84 25.15
CA VAL A 20 -36.00 10.31 24.75
C VAL A 20 -35.49 9.54 23.54
N TYR A 21 -35.71 8.22 23.47
CA TYR A 21 -35.35 7.40 22.32
C TYR A 21 -36.11 7.82 21.05
N LEU A 22 -37.43 8.04 21.15
CA LEU A 22 -38.24 8.53 20.03
C LEU A 22 -37.84 9.94 19.60
N TRP A 23 -37.50 10.83 20.54
CA TRP A 23 -36.96 12.15 20.23
C TRP A 23 -35.59 12.08 19.52
N GLY A 24 -34.71 11.18 19.94
CA GLY A 24 -33.43 10.93 19.28
C GLY A 24 -33.58 10.45 17.85
N LEU A 25 -34.55 9.57 17.57
CA LEU A 25 -34.88 9.14 16.21
C LEU A 25 -35.39 10.30 15.34
N GLN A 26 -36.16 11.23 15.91
CA GLN A 26 -36.73 12.36 15.19
C GLN A 26 -35.71 13.47 14.90
N ILE A 27 -34.63 13.56 15.69
CA ILE A 27 -33.46 14.42 15.41
C ILE A 27 -32.57 13.79 14.32
N GLY A 28 -32.53 12.46 14.20
CA GLY A 28 -31.85 11.76 13.12
C GLY A 28 -32.44 12.01 11.72
N GLU A 29 -33.72 12.36 11.62
CA GLU A 29 -34.36 12.77 10.35
C GLU A 29 -34.18 14.26 10.03
N PHE A 30 -33.81 15.11 10.99
CA PHE A 30 -33.64 16.55 10.79
C PHE A 30 -32.28 16.95 10.18
N GLN A 31 -31.40 15.99 9.92
CA GLN A 31 -30.11 16.21 9.23
C GLN A 31 -30.15 15.79 7.75
N GLN A 32 -31.33 15.47 7.20
CA GLN A 32 -31.54 15.36 5.75
C GLN A 32 -31.98 16.72 5.19
N GLN A 33 -31.04 17.65 5.05
CA GLN A 33 -31.23 18.73 4.07
C GLN A 33 -31.27 18.08 2.67
N PRO A 34 -32.29 18.36 1.83
CA PRO A 34 -32.24 17.95 0.44
C PRO A 34 -31.10 18.71 -0.24
N TYR A 35 -30.09 17.99 -0.71
CA TYR A 35 -29.05 18.55 -1.56
C TYR A 35 -29.72 19.21 -2.77
N GLN A 36 -29.71 20.54 -2.76
CA GLN A 36 -30.19 21.36 -3.85
C GLN A 36 -29.18 21.22 -4.99
N TYR A 37 -29.51 20.38 -5.99
CA TYR A 37 -28.77 20.27 -7.24
C TYR A 37 -28.58 21.67 -7.83
N HIS A 38 -27.36 22.22 -7.72
CA HIS A 38 -26.95 23.32 -8.57
C HIS A 38 -26.83 22.75 -9.98
N GLN A 39 -27.65 23.28 -10.89
CA GLN A 39 -27.56 22.97 -12.32
C GLN A 39 -26.16 23.35 -12.82
N LEU A 40 -25.35 22.32 -13.09
CA LEU A 40 -24.11 22.47 -13.85
C LEU A 40 -24.46 22.96 -15.28
N PRO A 41 -23.65 23.86 -15.86
CA PRO A 41 -23.88 24.31 -17.23
C PRO A 41 -23.82 23.12 -18.20
N GLN A 42 -24.82 23.07 -19.07
CA GLN A 42 -25.01 22.06 -20.09
C GLN A 42 -23.82 22.09 -21.07
N TYR A 43 -22.95 21.08 -21.02
CA TYR A 43 -21.89 20.90 -22.01
C TYR A 43 -22.51 20.59 -23.39
N PRO A 44 -21.94 21.12 -24.49
CA PRO A 44 -22.45 20.84 -25.82
C PRO A 44 -22.28 19.35 -26.16
N GLN A 45 -23.33 18.76 -26.76
CA GLN A 45 -23.30 17.44 -27.36
C GLN A 45 -22.18 17.38 -28.41
N TYR A 46 -21.21 16.49 -28.21
CA TYR A 46 -20.28 16.14 -29.28
C TYR A 46 -20.98 15.21 -30.27
N HIS A 47 -20.95 15.63 -31.53
CA HIS A 47 -21.40 14.84 -32.66
C HIS A 47 -20.66 13.50 -32.72
N GLN A 48 -21.47 12.46 -32.89
CA GLN A 48 -21.07 11.09 -33.18
C GLN A 48 -20.29 11.04 -34.50
N TYR A 49 -18.98 10.77 -34.44
CA TYR A 49 -18.20 10.46 -35.63
C TYR A 49 -18.60 9.07 -36.16
N PRO A 50 -18.72 8.87 -37.49
CA PRO A 50 -19.09 7.57 -38.04
C PRO A 50 -17.98 6.55 -37.84
N GLN A 51 -18.37 5.34 -37.41
CA GLN A 51 -17.54 4.14 -37.54
C GLN A 51 -17.22 3.92 -39.03
N GLN A 52 -15.96 4.06 -39.41
CA GLN A 52 -15.46 3.48 -40.66
C GLN A 52 -14.69 2.21 -40.34
N GLU A 53 -15.34 1.11 -40.65
CA GLU A 53 -14.84 -0.24 -40.84
C GLU A 53 -13.66 -0.22 -41.83
N TYR A 54 -12.51 -0.76 -41.43
CA TYR A 54 -11.42 -1.08 -42.35
C TYR A 54 -10.99 -2.52 -42.13
N GLN A 55 -11.39 -3.35 -43.08
CA GLN A 55 -11.03 -4.75 -43.19
C GLN A 55 -10.43 -4.93 -44.59
N TYR A 56 -9.11 -4.97 -44.74
CA TYR A 56 -8.48 -5.52 -45.96
C TYR A 56 -7.05 -6.08 -45.71
N TYR A 57 -7.00 -7.42 -45.75
CA TYR A 57 -5.98 -8.36 -46.27
C TYR A 57 -4.63 -8.63 -45.57
N HIS A 58 -4.50 -9.93 -45.23
CA HIS A 58 -3.27 -10.73 -45.27
C HIS A 58 -2.60 -10.68 -46.65
N GLN A 59 -1.26 -10.50 -46.68
CA GLN A 59 -0.26 -11.35 -47.38
C GLN A 59 1.05 -10.58 -47.69
N SER A 60 2.15 -10.96 -47.04
CA SER A 60 3.55 -10.89 -47.54
C SER A 60 4.47 -11.41 -46.42
N GLN A 61 5.02 -12.62 -46.52
CA GLN A 61 6.32 -12.96 -47.13
C GLN A 61 7.51 -12.16 -46.56
N GLU A 62 8.42 -12.90 -45.94
CA GLU A 62 9.71 -12.46 -45.41
C GLU A 62 10.54 -11.72 -46.46
N VAL A 63 10.85 -10.45 -46.19
CA VAL A 63 11.96 -9.73 -46.83
C VAL A 63 12.62 -8.84 -45.76
N TYR A 64 13.87 -9.15 -45.42
CA TYR A 64 14.71 -8.27 -44.60
C TYR A 64 14.94 -6.94 -45.34
N GLN A 65 14.54 -5.81 -44.74
CA GLN A 65 14.97 -4.47 -45.13
C GLN A 65 15.42 -3.66 -43.90
N PRO A 66 16.47 -2.83 -44.00
CA PRO A 66 17.07 -2.12 -42.87
C PRO A 66 16.25 -0.90 -42.41
N LEU A 67 16.38 -0.59 -41.12
CA LEU A 67 15.67 0.46 -40.36
C LEU A 67 15.70 1.86 -41.01
N PRO A 68 14.58 2.63 -40.96
CA PRO A 68 14.57 4.02 -41.41
C PRO A 68 15.32 4.96 -40.46
N GLN A 69 15.93 6.01 -41.03
CA GLN A 69 16.73 7.02 -40.36
C GLN A 69 15.93 7.89 -39.37
N ARG A 70 16.63 8.30 -38.32
CA ARG A 70 16.20 9.00 -37.10
C ARG A 70 15.66 10.42 -37.40
N SER A 71 14.42 10.70 -37.02
CA SER A 71 13.88 12.07 -36.97
C SER A 71 14.52 12.89 -35.83
N PRO A 72 14.63 14.23 -35.93
CA PRO A 72 15.27 15.05 -34.90
C PRO A 72 14.47 15.04 -33.58
N SER A 73 15.20 15.03 -32.47
CA SER A 73 14.67 15.05 -31.10
C SER A 73 13.85 16.30 -30.81
N ARG A 74 12.62 16.13 -30.29
CA ARG A 74 11.82 17.23 -29.71
C ARG A 74 12.59 17.88 -28.54
N PRO A 75 12.52 19.21 -28.37
CA PRO A 75 13.14 19.89 -27.24
C PRO A 75 12.49 19.47 -25.91
N SER A 76 13.33 19.40 -24.88
CA SER A 76 12.95 19.12 -23.49
C SER A 76 11.87 20.10 -23.02
N ARG A 77 10.71 19.59 -22.58
CA ARG A 77 9.72 20.38 -21.86
C ARG A 77 10.23 20.59 -20.44
N HIS A 78 10.60 21.83 -20.12
CA HIS A 78 10.86 22.24 -18.75
C HIS A 78 9.52 22.36 -18.02
N TRP A 79 9.32 21.52 -17.01
CA TRP A 79 8.21 21.69 -16.08
C TRP A 79 8.60 22.78 -15.07
N PRO A 80 7.78 23.82 -14.86
CA PRO A 80 8.05 24.80 -13.82
C PRO A 80 8.05 24.09 -12.45
N GLU A 81 9.05 24.38 -11.65
CA GLU A 81 9.16 23.90 -10.27
C GLU A 81 8.01 24.51 -9.47
N SER A 82 6.98 23.72 -9.18
CA SER A 82 5.88 24.15 -8.33
C SER A 82 6.32 24.02 -6.87
N THR A 83 6.58 25.15 -6.22
CA THR A 83 6.78 25.24 -4.76
C THR A 83 5.45 25.25 -3.99
N GLN A 84 4.31 25.18 -4.69
CA GLN A 84 3.01 25.12 -4.05
C GLN A 84 2.68 23.67 -3.70
N LEU A 85 2.48 23.42 -2.40
CA LEU A 85 1.80 22.22 -1.92
C LEU A 85 0.43 22.17 -2.60
N LEU A 86 0.23 21.16 -3.44
CA LEU A 86 -1.08 20.90 -4.04
C LEU A 86 -2.03 20.52 -2.91
N GLU A 87 -3.15 21.24 -2.80
CA GLU A 87 -4.20 20.82 -1.87
C GLU A 87 -4.69 19.41 -2.26
N PRO A 88 -4.95 18.54 -1.28
CA PRO A 88 -5.52 17.23 -1.55
C PRO A 88 -6.80 17.38 -2.37
N TYR A 89 -6.93 16.57 -3.43
CA TYR A 89 -8.14 16.54 -4.28
C TYR A 89 -9.42 16.14 -3.51
N LEU A 90 -9.26 15.63 -2.28
CA LEU A 90 -10.36 15.24 -1.39
C LEU A 90 -10.64 16.40 -0.44
N GLU A 91 -11.51 17.30 -0.86
CA GLU A 91 -12.08 18.34 -0.02
C GLU A 91 -13.12 17.68 0.91
N GLY A 92 -12.68 17.33 2.11
CA GLY A 92 -13.48 16.57 3.08
C GLY A 92 -12.57 15.64 3.87
N GLY A 93 -11.89 16.21 4.87
CA GLY A 93 -11.02 15.46 5.75
C GLY A 93 -11.70 14.20 6.27
N GLU A 94 -10.98 13.10 6.18
CA GLU A 94 -11.20 11.93 7.03
C GLU A 94 -11.22 12.46 8.47
N GLN A 95 -12.41 12.54 9.05
CA GLN A 95 -12.54 12.82 10.47
C GLN A 95 -11.73 11.74 11.19
N GLU A 96 -10.81 12.18 12.05
CA GLU A 96 -10.10 11.35 13.03
C GLU A 96 -11.11 10.73 14.01
N GLU A 97 -11.88 9.75 13.57
CA GLU A 97 -12.66 8.86 14.43
C GLU A 97 -12.49 7.41 13.97
N ASP A 98 -11.25 6.95 13.89
CA ASP A 98 -10.98 5.54 14.17
C ASP A 98 -9.52 5.37 14.59
N SER A 99 -9.23 5.61 15.88
CA SER A 99 -8.15 4.83 16.50
C SER A 99 -8.57 3.38 16.35
N PRO A 100 -7.77 2.50 15.71
CA PRO A 100 -8.19 1.12 15.48
C PRO A 100 -8.56 0.53 16.84
N GLN A 101 -9.86 0.28 17.03
CA GLN A 101 -10.32 -0.52 18.14
C GLN A 101 -9.75 -1.91 17.89
N LEU A 102 -8.57 -2.18 18.45
CA LEU A 102 -8.00 -3.51 18.48
C LEU A 102 -9.06 -4.43 19.12
N HIS A 103 -9.75 -5.19 18.28
CA HIS A 103 -10.63 -6.27 18.71
C HIS A 103 -9.77 -7.41 19.26
N HIS A 104 -9.13 -7.16 20.40
CA HIS A 104 -8.51 -8.17 21.21
C HIS A 104 -9.48 -8.60 22.31
N GLN A 105 -10.57 -9.27 21.91
CA GLN A 105 -11.54 -9.84 22.86
C GLN A 105 -10.92 -10.89 23.80
N HIS A 106 -9.69 -11.35 23.53
CA HIS A 106 -9.02 -12.41 24.30
C HIS A 106 -7.69 -12.04 24.98
N THR A 107 -7.23 -10.77 24.96
CA THR A 107 -5.96 -10.41 25.62
C THR A 107 -6.15 -9.85 27.03
N SER A 108 -5.22 -10.20 27.93
CA SER A 108 -5.23 -9.71 29.31
C SER A 108 -5.00 -8.19 29.38
N PRO A 109 -5.49 -7.48 30.41
CA PRO A 109 -5.27 -6.04 30.56
C PRO A 109 -3.78 -5.63 30.57
N ARG A 110 -2.90 -6.51 31.09
CA ARG A 110 -1.45 -6.29 31.10
C ARG A 110 -0.85 -6.34 29.69
N GLU A 111 -1.32 -7.30 28.89
CA GLU A 111 -0.87 -7.46 27.51
C GLU A 111 -1.35 -6.31 26.62
N ARG A 112 -2.59 -5.83 26.82
CA ARG A 112 -3.08 -4.62 26.12
C ARG A 112 -2.26 -3.37 26.42
N ARG A 113 -1.86 -3.16 27.68
CA ARG A 113 -0.99 -2.02 28.04
C ARG A 113 0.38 -2.13 27.39
N ALA A 114 0.98 -3.33 27.41
CA ALA A 114 2.26 -3.57 26.75
C ALA A 114 2.19 -3.29 25.25
N ILE A 115 1.15 -3.77 24.56
CA ILE A 115 0.91 -3.50 23.14
C ILE A 115 0.79 -1.99 22.88
N ARG A 116 -0.07 -1.29 23.64
CA ARG A 116 -0.27 0.16 23.48
C ARG A 116 1.01 0.96 23.71
N ASP A 117 1.75 0.66 24.78
CA ASP A 117 2.98 1.35 25.11
C ASP A 117 4.07 1.07 24.05
N ASN A 118 4.06 -0.12 23.44
CA ASN A 118 4.99 -0.47 22.36
C ASN A 118 4.62 0.22 21.03
N ILE A 119 3.33 0.29 20.68
CA ILE A 119 2.85 1.11 19.54
C ILE A 119 3.30 2.57 19.71
N TYR A 120 3.16 3.10 20.92
CA TYR A 120 3.57 4.47 21.23
C TYR A 120 5.09 4.68 21.13
N LYS A 121 5.88 3.71 21.59
CA LYS A 121 7.35 3.72 21.42
C LYS A 121 7.74 3.64 19.95
N ASN A 122 7.13 2.74 19.18
CA ASN A 122 7.39 2.58 17.76
C ASN A 122 7.15 3.89 17.00
N LYS A 123 6.00 4.56 17.21
CA LYS A 123 5.68 5.86 16.56
C LYS A 123 6.71 6.96 16.82
N ARG A 124 7.42 6.89 17.94
CA ARG A 124 8.46 7.85 18.34
C ARG A 124 9.87 7.49 17.86
N CYS A 125 10.08 6.31 17.28
CA CYS A 125 11.39 5.93 16.78
C CYS A 125 11.84 6.79 15.61
N ARG A 126 13.08 7.24 15.71
CA ARG A 126 13.83 7.99 14.71
C ARG A 126 15.25 7.43 14.66
N MET A 127 16.03 7.84 13.67
CA MET A 127 17.40 7.34 13.52
C MET A 127 18.22 7.62 14.78
N GLU A 128 18.12 8.83 15.32
CA GLU A 128 18.85 9.27 16.51
C GLU A 128 18.39 8.60 17.82
N THR A 129 17.18 8.04 17.87
CA THR A 129 16.63 7.43 19.10
C THR A 129 16.67 5.91 19.08
N CYS A 130 16.38 5.28 17.94
CA CYS A 130 16.14 3.84 17.82
C CYS A 130 17.17 3.10 16.95
N PHE A 131 18.10 3.82 16.30
CA PHE A 131 19.20 3.23 15.56
C PHE A 131 20.54 3.51 16.27
N ASP A 132 21.38 2.49 16.42
CA ASP A 132 22.72 2.62 16.98
C ASP A 132 23.75 2.78 15.86
N PHE A 133 24.18 4.02 15.65
CA PHE A 133 25.22 4.37 14.68
C PHE A 133 26.61 3.87 15.04
N ALA A 134 26.89 3.57 16.31
CA ALA A 134 28.21 3.09 16.72
C ALA A 134 28.58 1.76 16.05
N ARG A 135 27.58 0.91 15.79
CA ARG A 135 27.75 -0.38 15.08
C ARG A 135 28.20 -0.22 13.64
N CYS A 136 28.05 0.97 13.07
CA CYS A 136 28.33 1.26 11.66
C CYS A 136 29.67 2.00 11.46
N GLN A 137 30.42 2.29 12.54
CA GLN A 137 31.68 3.04 12.48
C GLN A 137 32.77 2.33 11.68
N SER A 138 32.81 0.99 11.73
CA SER A 138 33.76 0.17 10.96
C SER A 138 33.28 -0.12 9.53
N GLY A 139 32.16 0.47 9.12
CA GLY A 139 31.54 0.31 7.81
C GLY A 139 30.10 -0.21 7.89
N PHE A 140 29.39 -0.13 6.77
CA PHE A 140 28.01 -0.60 6.67
C PHE A 140 27.98 -2.06 6.24
N ARG A 141 27.82 -2.98 7.21
CA ARG A 141 27.65 -4.41 6.95
C ARG A 141 26.25 -4.89 7.34
N VAL A 142 25.73 -5.86 6.60
CA VAL A 142 24.39 -6.42 6.81
C VAL A 142 24.51 -7.90 7.15
N TYR A 143 23.96 -8.30 8.29
CA TYR A 143 23.88 -9.70 8.70
C TYR A 143 22.44 -10.19 8.53
N ILE A 144 22.30 -11.38 7.92
CA ILE A 144 21.03 -12.08 7.81
C ILE A 144 21.05 -13.21 8.82
N TYR A 145 20.02 -13.31 9.65
CA TYR A 145 19.87 -14.44 10.56
C TYR A 145 19.76 -15.74 9.77
N PRO A 146 20.31 -16.86 10.26
CA PRO A 146 20.09 -18.15 9.63
C PRO A 146 18.61 -18.56 9.75
N ALA A 147 18.06 -19.17 8.70
CA ALA A 147 16.73 -19.76 8.75
C ALA A 147 16.69 -20.90 9.78
N GLN A 148 15.60 -20.97 10.54
CA GLN A 148 15.35 -22.02 11.52
C GLN A 148 14.62 -23.20 10.87
N ARG A 149 14.64 -24.36 11.55
CA ARG A 149 13.97 -25.56 11.05
C ARG A 149 12.46 -25.32 10.97
N GLY A 150 11.88 -25.54 9.79
CA GLY A 150 10.45 -25.31 9.55
C GLY A 150 10.10 -23.87 9.19
N ASP A 151 11.08 -23.05 8.84
CA ASP A 151 10.84 -21.78 8.15
C ASP A 151 10.49 -22.05 6.69
N GLU A 152 9.31 -21.58 6.29
CA GLU A 152 8.92 -21.51 4.88
C GLU A 152 9.18 -20.07 4.41
N ILE A 153 10.03 -19.94 3.40
CA ILE A 153 10.42 -18.64 2.83
C ILE A 153 9.81 -18.56 1.44
N SER A 154 9.04 -17.51 1.16
CA SER A 154 8.48 -17.28 -0.16
C SER A 154 9.60 -17.00 -1.18
N GLU A 155 9.37 -17.34 -2.45
CA GLU A 155 10.33 -17.06 -3.52
C GLU A 155 10.70 -15.57 -3.58
N THR A 156 9.73 -14.68 -3.35
CA THR A 156 9.96 -13.23 -3.32
C THR A 156 10.88 -12.83 -2.17
N TYR A 157 10.67 -13.35 -0.95
CA TYR A 157 11.55 -13.04 0.17
C TYR A 157 12.94 -13.64 -0.01
N GLN A 158 13.02 -14.85 -0.56
CA GLN A 158 14.29 -15.48 -0.89
C GLN A 158 15.09 -14.63 -1.89
N LYS A 159 14.44 -14.05 -2.91
CA LYS A 159 15.10 -13.11 -3.83
C LYS A 159 15.67 -11.88 -3.10
N ILE A 160 14.93 -11.32 -2.13
CA ILE A 160 15.41 -10.20 -1.30
C ILE A 160 16.65 -10.61 -0.51
N LEU A 161 16.59 -11.74 0.21
CA LEU A 161 17.72 -12.25 0.99
C LEU A 161 18.94 -12.52 0.12
N SER A 162 18.79 -13.24 -1.01
CA SER A 162 19.88 -13.54 -1.93
C SER A 162 20.51 -12.27 -2.53
N SER A 163 19.71 -11.26 -2.87
CA SER A 163 20.25 -9.98 -3.35
C SER A 163 21.12 -9.28 -2.30
N ILE A 164 20.81 -9.43 -1.02
CA ILE A 164 21.61 -8.87 0.08
C ILE A 164 22.87 -9.71 0.28
N GLU A 165 22.74 -11.04 0.34
CA GLU A 165 23.85 -11.99 0.52
C GLU A 165 24.94 -11.86 -0.56
N GLU A 166 24.54 -11.67 -1.82
CA GLU A 166 25.44 -11.47 -2.97
C GLU A 166 26.09 -10.08 -3.00
N SER A 167 25.60 -9.14 -2.19
CA SER A 167 26.11 -7.77 -2.16
C SER A 167 27.42 -7.67 -1.37
N ARG A 168 28.21 -6.63 -1.67
CA ARG A 168 29.43 -6.30 -0.90
C ARG A 168 29.18 -5.97 0.57
N PHE A 169 27.92 -5.69 0.94
CA PHE A 169 27.55 -5.27 2.29
C PHE A 169 27.32 -6.48 3.21
N HIS A 170 27.08 -7.67 2.67
CA HIS A 170 26.83 -8.86 3.49
C HIS A 170 28.02 -9.20 4.42
N THR A 171 27.70 -9.71 5.61
CA THR A 171 28.63 -10.32 6.55
C THR A 171 27.99 -11.53 7.22
N THR A 172 28.77 -12.60 7.39
CA THR A 172 28.37 -13.79 8.17
C THR A 172 28.64 -13.64 9.67
N ASP A 173 29.30 -12.55 10.07
CA ASP A 173 29.64 -12.26 11.46
C ASP A 173 28.73 -11.16 12.03
N PRO A 174 27.86 -11.47 13.01
CA PRO A 174 26.92 -10.52 13.58
C PRO A 174 27.61 -9.41 14.39
N ALA A 175 28.84 -9.62 14.90
CA ALA A 175 29.57 -8.61 15.65
C ALA A 175 30.02 -7.45 14.76
N ARG A 176 30.26 -7.71 13.47
CA ARG A 176 30.62 -6.71 12.46
C ARG A 176 29.41 -6.06 11.77
N ALA A 177 28.20 -6.52 12.05
CA ALA A 177 27.00 -6.04 11.39
C ALA A 177 26.64 -4.63 11.88
N CYS A 178 26.32 -3.74 10.95
CA CYS A 178 25.64 -2.47 11.22
C CYS A 178 24.13 -2.66 11.23
N LEU A 179 23.60 -3.49 10.31
CA LEU A 179 22.18 -3.78 10.12
C LEU A 179 21.90 -5.28 10.19
N PHE A 180 20.74 -5.65 10.73
CA PHE A 180 20.26 -7.02 10.82
C PHE A 180 18.96 -7.22 10.02
N ILE A 181 18.89 -8.35 9.31
CA ILE A 181 17.72 -8.78 8.54
C ILE A 181 17.26 -10.15 9.03
N LEU A 182 15.96 -10.30 9.23
CA LEU A 182 15.35 -11.57 9.67
C LEU A 182 15.34 -12.60 8.53
N ALA A 183 15.56 -13.88 8.84
CA ALA A 183 15.20 -14.96 7.91
C ALA A 183 13.70 -15.25 7.88
N VAL A 184 12.96 -14.78 8.90
CA VAL A 184 11.51 -14.99 9.00
C VAL A 184 10.81 -14.15 7.94
N ASP A 185 10.08 -14.81 7.05
CA ASP A 185 9.30 -14.14 6.01
C ASP A 185 8.14 -13.36 6.63
N THR A 186 8.18 -12.04 6.47
CA THR A 186 7.19 -11.10 6.99
C THR A 186 6.55 -10.27 5.87
N LEU A 187 6.79 -10.66 4.61
CA LEU A 187 6.29 -9.92 3.45
C LEU A 187 4.77 -9.86 3.43
N ASP A 188 4.11 -10.96 3.81
CA ASP A 188 2.65 -11.07 3.85
C ASP A 188 2.15 -11.35 5.26
N ARG A 189 1.46 -10.35 5.84
CA ARG A 189 0.86 -10.43 7.16
C ARG A 189 -0.66 -10.50 7.12
N ASP A 190 -1.23 -10.78 5.96
CA ASP A 190 -2.64 -11.16 5.84
C ASP A 190 -2.85 -12.58 6.38
N GLN A 191 -3.68 -12.75 7.41
CA GLN A 191 -3.96 -14.05 8.03
C GLN A 191 -4.60 -15.06 7.06
N LEU A 192 -5.22 -14.58 5.98
CA LEU A 192 -5.82 -15.41 4.94
C LEU A 192 -4.80 -15.84 3.87
N SER A 193 -3.59 -15.27 3.89
CA SER A 193 -2.56 -15.61 2.92
C SER A 193 -1.98 -16.99 3.18
N ALA A 194 -1.76 -17.74 2.09
CA ALA A 194 -0.98 -18.98 2.14
C ALA A 194 0.49 -18.74 2.53
N GLN A 195 0.97 -17.50 2.45
CA GLN A 195 2.33 -17.11 2.83
C GLN A 195 2.40 -16.53 4.25
N TYR A 196 1.30 -16.56 5.00
CA TYR A 196 1.25 -16.06 6.37
C TYR A 196 2.08 -16.94 7.31
N VAL A 197 3.20 -16.41 7.78
CA VAL A 197 4.04 -17.10 8.77
C VAL A 197 3.42 -16.96 10.16
N GLN A 198 3.18 -18.10 10.82
CA GLN A 198 2.67 -18.15 12.19
C GLN A 198 3.79 -17.97 13.23
N ASN A 199 3.44 -17.58 14.45
CA ASN A 199 4.37 -17.50 15.59
C ASN A 199 5.62 -16.62 15.38
N VAL A 200 5.53 -15.61 14.51
CA VAL A 200 6.64 -14.68 14.21
C VAL A 200 7.22 -14.05 15.47
N ARG A 201 6.36 -13.64 16.43
CA ARG A 201 6.79 -13.08 17.72
C ARG A 201 7.77 -13.98 18.47
N LEU A 202 7.44 -15.27 18.63
CA LEU A 202 8.28 -16.23 19.35
C LEU A 202 9.60 -16.49 18.60
N ARG A 203 9.53 -16.56 17.26
CA ARG A 203 10.71 -16.74 16.41
C ARG A 203 11.68 -15.57 16.53
N ILE A 204 11.18 -14.34 16.47
CA ILE A 204 12.00 -13.12 16.60
C ILE A 204 12.57 -12.97 18.01
N GLN A 205 11.77 -13.20 19.05
CA GLN A 205 12.21 -13.06 20.44
C GLN A 205 13.28 -14.09 20.85
N SER A 206 13.39 -15.21 20.12
CA SER A 206 14.46 -16.20 20.35
C SER A 206 15.80 -15.82 19.70
N LEU A 207 15.85 -14.77 18.88
CA LEU A 207 17.08 -14.34 18.20
C LEU A 207 18.02 -13.64 19.20
N PRO A 208 19.29 -14.10 19.33
CA PRO A 208 20.22 -13.60 20.36
C PRO A 208 20.49 -12.10 20.29
N THR A 209 20.45 -11.51 19.10
CA THR A 209 20.79 -10.09 18.87
C THR A 209 19.59 -9.22 18.54
N TRP A 210 18.35 -9.69 18.75
CA TRP A 210 17.13 -8.93 18.39
C TRP A 210 17.10 -7.51 18.98
N ASN A 211 17.55 -7.36 20.23
CA ASN A 211 17.70 -6.05 20.90
C ASN A 211 16.47 -5.12 20.73
N ASP A 212 15.27 -5.68 20.93
CA ASP A 212 14.00 -4.96 20.74
C ASP A 212 13.88 -4.29 19.35
N GLY A 213 14.48 -4.86 18.31
CA GLY A 213 14.46 -4.37 16.94
C GLY A 213 15.50 -3.30 16.61
N ARG A 214 16.33 -2.84 17.56
CA ARG A 214 17.37 -1.83 17.28
C ARG A 214 18.33 -2.33 16.20
N ASN A 215 18.58 -1.51 15.17
CA ASN A 215 19.37 -1.86 13.97
C ASN A 215 18.80 -3.02 13.13
N HIS A 216 17.50 -3.33 13.25
CA HIS A 216 16.84 -4.31 12.40
C HIS A 216 16.03 -3.62 11.30
N LEU A 217 15.97 -4.25 10.13
CA LEU A 217 15.07 -3.88 9.05
C LEU A 217 14.14 -5.06 8.75
N ILE A 218 12.84 -4.79 8.79
CA ILE A 218 11.77 -5.75 8.49
C ILE A 218 11.12 -5.38 7.17
N PHE A 219 10.86 -6.37 6.32
CA PHE A 219 10.20 -6.16 5.04
C PHE A 219 8.71 -6.53 5.12
N ASN A 220 7.85 -5.67 4.60
CA ASN A 220 6.43 -5.96 4.43
C ASN A 220 5.93 -5.45 3.08
N LEU A 221 5.33 -6.33 2.27
CA LEU A 221 4.77 -5.96 0.97
C LEU A 221 3.24 -5.94 0.99
N TYR A 222 2.61 -6.75 1.84
CA TYR A 222 1.17 -6.92 1.90
C TYR A 222 0.68 -6.67 3.33
N SER A 223 -0.22 -5.70 3.47
CA SER A 223 -0.80 -5.22 4.73
C SER A 223 -2.28 -5.62 4.85
N GLY A 224 -2.61 -6.84 4.44
CA GLY A 224 -3.98 -7.36 4.44
C GLY A 224 -4.69 -7.27 3.09
N THR A 225 -5.88 -7.85 3.06
CA THR A 225 -6.81 -7.85 1.92
C THR A 225 -8.12 -7.21 2.35
N TRP A 226 -8.78 -6.50 1.42
CA TRP A 226 -10.10 -5.94 1.67
C TRP A 226 -11.08 -6.99 2.25
N PRO A 227 -11.91 -6.64 3.24
CA PRO A 227 -12.04 -5.32 3.88
C PRO A 227 -11.01 -5.06 5.01
N ASP A 228 -10.23 -6.06 5.38
CA ASP A 228 -9.41 -6.11 6.59
C ASP A 228 -7.96 -5.66 6.36
N TYR A 229 -7.77 -4.51 5.72
CA TYR A 229 -6.44 -3.89 5.64
C TYR A 229 -5.97 -3.52 7.05
N THR A 230 -4.75 -3.89 7.42
CA THR A 230 -4.19 -3.62 8.74
C THR A 230 -2.73 -3.19 8.66
N GLU A 231 -2.41 -2.12 9.38
CA GLU A 231 -1.03 -1.66 9.58
C GLU A 231 -0.29 -2.48 10.66
N ASP A 232 -1.02 -3.29 11.43
CA ASP A 232 -0.45 -4.21 12.42
C ASP A 232 0.10 -5.46 11.74
N LEU A 233 1.42 -5.69 11.88
CA LEU A 233 2.09 -6.88 11.39
C LEU A 233 1.76 -8.14 12.23
N GLY A 234 1.01 -8.00 13.32
CA GLY A 234 0.62 -9.09 14.22
C GLY A 234 1.74 -9.52 15.16
N PHE A 235 2.77 -8.69 15.34
CA PHE A 235 3.84 -8.88 16.30
C PHE A 235 4.50 -7.55 16.67
N GLU A 236 5.26 -7.55 17.77
CA GLU A 236 5.95 -6.37 18.27
C GLU A 236 7.19 -6.07 17.41
N VAL A 237 7.10 -5.05 16.56
CA VAL A 237 8.20 -4.53 15.72
C VAL A 237 9.30 -3.86 16.57
N GLY A 238 8.93 -3.31 17.74
CA GLY A 238 9.84 -2.60 18.62
C GLY A 238 10.47 -1.38 17.93
N GLN A 239 11.79 -1.33 17.95
CA GLN A 239 12.65 -0.28 17.42
C GLN A 239 13.15 -0.56 16.00
N ALA A 240 12.66 -1.61 15.34
CA ALA A 240 13.05 -1.95 13.98
C ALA A 240 12.53 -0.91 12.97
N MET A 241 13.30 -0.71 11.91
CA MET A 241 12.87 0.01 10.71
C MET A 241 11.99 -0.90 9.85
N LEU A 242 11.05 -0.30 9.12
CA LEU A 242 10.17 -1.01 8.19
C LEU A 242 10.50 -0.61 6.76
N ALA A 243 10.84 -1.59 5.92
CA ALA A 243 10.81 -1.48 4.48
C ALA A 243 9.43 -1.95 4.00
N LYS A 244 8.54 -0.99 3.73
CA LYS A 244 7.11 -1.28 3.53
C LYS A 244 6.61 -0.78 2.17
N ALA A 245 5.87 -1.65 1.47
CA ALA A 245 5.04 -1.23 0.34
C ALA A 245 3.69 -0.71 0.82
N SER A 246 3.15 0.27 0.11
CA SER A 246 1.90 0.95 0.49
C SER A 246 1.96 1.52 1.91
N ALA A 247 3.10 2.10 2.29
CA ALA A 247 3.26 2.72 3.60
C ALA A 247 2.26 3.88 3.76
N ASP A 248 1.45 3.78 4.81
CA ASP A 248 0.50 4.82 5.19
C ASP A 248 1.24 6.08 5.69
N VAL A 249 0.76 7.26 5.30
CA VAL A 249 1.40 8.54 5.62
C VAL A 249 1.37 8.83 7.12
N VAL A 250 0.37 8.33 7.84
CA VAL A 250 0.20 8.56 9.28
C VAL A 250 1.18 7.73 10.10
N ASN A 251 1.46 6.50 9.67
CA ASN A 251 2.33 5.57 10.40
C ASN A 251 3.77 5.51 9.89
N PHE A 252 4.04 5.95 8.66
CA PHE A 252 5.39 6.01 8.11
C PHE A 252 6.28 6.97 8.91
N ARG A 253 7.45 6.50 9.36
CA ARG A 253 8.42 7.33 10.10
C ARG A 253 9.45 7.92 9.14
N PRO A 254 9.39 9.22 8.81
CA PRO A 254 10.29 9.82 7.84
C PRO A 254 11.75 9.68 8.28
N ASN A 255 12.64 9.42 7.31
CA ASN A 255 14.07 9.20 7.51
C ASN A 255 14.43 7.97 8.38
N PHE A 256 13.47 7.13 8.73
CA PHE A 256 13.68 5.92 9.53
C PHE A 256 13.12 4.68 8.83
N ASP A 257 11.89 4.76 8.35
CA ASP A 257 11.29 3.73 7.49
C ASP A 257 11.63 3.96 6.02
N ILE A 258 11.49 2.90 5.23
CA ILE A 258 11.82 2.86 3.80
C ILE A 258 10.55 2.52 3.03
N SER A 259 10.07 3.45 2.22
CA SER A 259 9.00 3.16 1.26
C SER A 259 9.58 2.40 0.08
N ILE A 260 9.06 1.20 -0.18
CA ILE A 260 9.50 0.34 -1.29
C ILE A 260 8.32 0.07 -2.23
N PRO A 261 8.56 -0.15 -3.53
CA PRO A 261 7.49 -0.55 -4.44
C PRO A 261 7.00 -1.95 -4.12
N LEU A 262 5.74 -2.24 -4.47
CA LEU A 262 5.21 -3.59 -4.44
C LEU A 262 5.78 -4.40 -5.61
N PHE A 263 6.59 -5.41 -5.30
CA PHE A 263 7.17 -6.30 -6.31
C PHE A 263 6.18 -7.41 -6.70
N SER A 264 6.05 -7.68 -7.99
CA SER A 264 5.34 -8.88 -8.46
C SER A 264 6.15 -10.13 -8.12
N LYS A 265 5.47 -11.28 -8.01
CA LYS A 265 6.13 -12.58 -7.75
C LYS A 265 7.15 -12.92 -8.86
N ASP A 266 6.82 -12.58 -10.09
CA ASP A 266 7.65 -12.78 -11.28
C ASP A 266 8.76 -11.74 -11.44
N HIS A 267 8.93 -10.81 -10.49
CA HIS A 267 10.02 -9.84 -10.57
C HIS A 267 11.36 -10.59 -10.60
N PRO A 268 12.22 -10.32 -11.60
CA PRO A 268 13.51 -10.99 -11.69
C PRO A 268 14.44 -10.56 -10.55
N LEU A 269 15.28 -11.49 -10.08
CA LEU A 269 16.25 -11.23 -9.01
C LEU A 269 17.25 -10.14 -9.39
N LYS A 270 17.72 -10.18 -10.64
CA LYS A 270 18.64 -9.21 -11.21
C LYS A 270 17.94 -8.48 -12.34
N GLY A 271 18.30 -7.21 -12.53
CA GLY A 271 17.97 -6.52 -13.77
C GLY A 271 18.47 -7.31 -14.98
N GLY A 272 17.95 -6.98 -16.17
CA GLY A 272 18.44 -7.55 -17.43
C GLY A 272 19.89 -7.14 -17.74
N GLY A 273 20.22 -7.02 -19.02
CA GLY A 273 21.56 -6.58 -19.44
C GLY A 273 22.00 -5.28 -18.79
N ILE A 274 23.31 -5.04 -18.81
CA ILE A 274 23.94 -3.79 -18.31
C ILE A 274 23.10 -2.61 -18.82
N GLY A 275 22.54 -1.82 -17.89
CA GLY A 275 21.78 -0.65 -18.26
C GLY A 275 22.63 0.27 -19.14
N TYR A 276 22.03 0.97 -20.09
CA TYR A 276 22.74 1.84 -21.05
C TYR A 276 23.47 3.04 -20.42
N LEU A 277 23.49 3.13 -19.08
CA LEU A 277 24.14 4.19 -18.33
C LEU A 277 25.62 3.86 -18.15
N THR A 278 26.44 4.35 -19.06
CA THR A 278 27.91 4.38 -18.96
C THR A 278 28.43 5.63 -18.24
N LEU A 279 27.56 6.63 -18.00
CA LEU A 279 27.89 7.92 -17.37
C LEU A 279 26.78 8.32 -16.38
N ASN A 280 27.17 8.76 -15.18
CA ASN A 280 26.28 9.04 -14.04
C ASN A 280 25.49 10.36 -14.13
N ASP A 281 25.69 11.19 -15.15
CA ASP A 281 25.29 12.61 -15.09
C ASP A 281 24.07 13.01 -15.92
N ALA A 282 23.40 12.08 -16.61
CA ALA A 282 22.15 12.37 -17.30
C ALA A 282 21.10 11.27 -17.03
N PRO A 283 19.87 11.63 -16.61
CA PRO A 283 18.79 10.66 -16.56
C PRO A 283 18.65 10.04 -17.95
N PRO A 284 18.54 8.71 -18.06
CA PRO A 284 18.36 8.06 -19.35
C PRO A 284 17.12 8.65 -20.03
N SER A 285 17.14 8.83 -21.36
CA SER A 285 15.95 9.25 -22.10
C SER A 285 14.85 8.21 -21.91
N ARG A 286 13.91 8.47 -20.99
CA ARG A 286 12.79 7.57 -20.72
C ARG A 286 11.70 7.86 -21.74
N LYS A 287 11.29 6.84 -22.50
CA LYS A 287 10.12 6.94 -23.40
C LYS A 287 8.85 7.27 -22.60
N TYR A 288 8.71 6.65 -21.44
CA TYR A 288 7.55 6.81 -20.58
C TYR A 288 7.88 7.75 -19.41
N LEU A 289 7.05 8.77 -19.25
CA LEU A 289 7.04 9.67 -18.09
C LEU A 289 6.41 8.97 -16.88
N LEU A 290 5.29 8.28 -17.08
CA LEU A 290 4.55 7.57 -16.04
C LEU A 290 3.98 6.25 -16.58
N VAL A 291 4.18 5.17 -15.84
CA VAL A 291 3.53 3.88 -16.12
C VAL A 291 2.89 3.35 -14.84
N PHE A 292 1.63 2.98 -14.94
CA PHE A 292 0.92 2.27 -13.89
C PHE A 292 0.30 1.01 -14.47
N LYS A 293 0.47 -0.12 -13.77
CA LYS A 293 -0.25 -1.35 -14.03
C LYS A 293 -0.88 -1.81 -12.71
N GLY A 294 -2.21 -1.80 -12.61
CA GLY A 294 -2.87 -2.15 -11.35
C GLY A 294 -4.38 -2.39 -11.42
N LYS A 295 -5.01 -2.53 -10.24
CA LYS A 295 -6.46 -2.78 -10.13
C LYS A 295 -7.24 -1.46 -10.03
N ARG A 296 -8.28 -1.33 -10.85
CA ARG A 296 -9.30 -0.27 -10.79
C ARG A 296 -10.54 -0.81 -10.09
N TYR A 297 -10.82 -0.31 -8.89
CA TYR A 297 -11.98 -0.76 -8.13
C TYR A 297 -13.22 -0.05 -8.65
N LEU A 298 -14.23 -0.82 -9.05
CA LEU A 298 -15.49 -0.26 -9.56
C LEU A 298 -16.42 0.18 -8.42
N THR A 299 -16.19 -0.35 -7.21
CA THR A 299 -16.94 -0.05 -5.99
C THR A 299 -16.01 -0.06 -4.78
N GLY A 300 -16.48 0.46 -3.65
CA GLY A 300 -15.73 0.52 -2.40
C GLY A 300 -14.84 1.75 -2.25
N ILE A 301 -14.15 1.83 -1.11
CA ILE A 301 -13.28 2.97 -0.76
C ILE A 301 -12.15 3.11 -1.79
N GLY A 302 -11.88 4.34 -2.23
CA GLY A 302 -10.86 4.65 -3.23
C GLY A 302 -11.24 4.30 -4.67
N SER A 303 -12.46 3.80 -4.93
CA SER A 303 -12.94 3.52 -6.29
C SER A 303 -13.02 4.78 -7.15
N GLU A 304 -13.51 5.90 -6.61
CA GLU A 304 -13.58 7.18 -7.33
C GLU A 304 -12.20 7.65 -7.81
N THR A 305 -11.21 7.73 -6.90
CA THR A 305 -9.84 8.14 -7.21
C THR A 305 -9.22 7.23 -8.26
N ARG A 306 -9.34 5.91 -8.11
CA ARG A 306 -8.81 4.93 -9.08
C ARG A 306 -9.53 5.00 -10.43
N ASN A 307 -10.82 5.31 -10.41
CA ASN A 307 -11.62 5.50 -11.61
C ASN A 307 -11.27 6.77 -12.36
N ALA A 308 -10.77 7.81 -11.68
CA ALA A 308 -10.32 9.07 -12.28
C ALA A 308 -8.94 8.95 -12.96
N LEU A 309 -8.08 8.03 -12.51
CA LEU A 309 -6.71 7.93 -13.01
C LEU A 309 -6.62 7.84 -14.54
N TYR A 310 -7.51 7.11 -15.22
CA TYR A 310 -7.44 7.01 -16.69
C TYR A 310 -7.45 8.36 -17.43
N HIS A 311 -7.96 9.45 -16.84
CA HIS A 311 -7.99 10.75 -17.49
C HIS A 311 -6.59 11.30 -17.78
N ILE A 312 -5.55 10.84 -17.08
CA ILE A 312 -4.16 11.21 -17.37
C ILE A 312 -3.50 10.27 -18.39
N HIS A 313 -4.17 9.17 -18.80
CA HIS A 313 -3.64 8.27 -19.82
C HIS A 313 -3.68 8.93 -21.19
N ASN A 314 -2.52 9.05 -21.85
CA ASN A 314 -2.42 9.66 -23.18
C ASN A 314 -1.96 8.69 -24.28
N GLY A 315 -1.65 7.44 -23.95
CA GLY A 315 -1.19 6.44 -24.92
C GLY A 315 0.21 6.66 -25.49
N GLU A 316 0.93 7.71 -25.07
CA GLU A 316 2.26 8.08 -25.59
C GLU A 316 3.35 7.84 -24.53
N ASP A 317 3.36 8.67 -23.48
CA ASP A 317 4.35 8.67 -22.41
C ASP A 317 3.74 8.53 -21.00
N ILE A 318 2.40 8.63 -20.86
CA ILE A 318 1.64 8.31 -19.65
C ILE A 318 0.73 7.11 -19.92
N ILE A 319 1.15 5.94 -19.45
CA ILE A 319 0.48 4.66 -19.71
C ILE A 319 -0.18 4.12 -18.44
N LEU A 320 -1.49 3.93 -18.46
CA LEU A 320 -2.25 3.38 -17.34
C LEU A 320 -2.98 2.11 -17.79
N LEU A 321 -2.42 0.95 -17.44
CA LEU A 321 -3.02 -0.35 -17.71
C LEU A 321 -3.77 -0.80 -16.46
N THR A 322 -5.10 -0.92 -16.53
CA THR A 322 -5.89 -1.25 -15.35
C THR A 322 -6.75 -2.48 -15.56
N THR A 323 -6.98 -3.25 -14.50
CA THR A 323 -7.98 -4.32 -14.50
C THR A 323 -9.09 -4.00 -13.52
N CYS A 324 -10.33 -4.18 -13.96
CA CYS A 324 -11.52 -4.10 -13.09
C CYS A 324 -11.80 -5.39 -12.32
N LYS A 325 -11.01 -6.46 -12.54
CA LYS A 325 -11.20 -7.75 -11.87
C LYS A 325 -10.75 -7.65 -10.41
N HIS A 326 -11.71 -7.39 -9.52
CA HIS A 326 -11.46 -7.27 -8.09
C HIS A 326 -12.57 -7.89 -7.24
N GLY A 327 -12.23 -8.84 -6.38
CA GLY A 327 -13.21 -9.60 -5.60
C GLY A 327 -14.00 -10.59 -6.47
N LYS A 328 -14.99 -11.26 -5.87
CA LYS A 328 -15.84 -12.24 -6.57
C LYS A 328 -16.97 -11.60 -7.36
N ASP A 329 -17.39 -10.39 -6.97
CA ASP A 329 -18.57 -9.71 -7.51
C ASP A 329 -18.24 -8.61 -8.54
N TRP A 330 -16.99 -8.52 -9.03
CA TRP A 330 -16.58 -7.47 -9.99
C TRP A 330 -17.45 -7.43 -11.25
N GLU A 331 -17.92 -8.59 -11.71
CA GLU A 331 -18.78 -8.71 -12.89
C GLU A 331 -20.11 -7.97 -12.72
N LYS A 332 -20.65 -7.92 -11.50
CA LYS A 332 -21.91 -7.22 -11.18
C LYS A 332 -21.77 -5.70 -11.27
N HIS A 333 -20.56 -5.19 -11.06
CA HIS A 333 -20.26 -3.75 -11.05
C HIS A 333 -19.60 -3.27 -12.34
N LYS A 334 -19.48 -4.15 -13.34
CA LYS A 334 -18.82 -3.90 -14.61
C LYS A 334 -19.38 -2.68 -15.33
N ASP A 335 -18.50 -1.70 -15.58
CA ASP A 335 -18.81 -0.55 -16.41
C ASP A 335 -18.47 -0.78 -17.90
N SER A 336 -18.74 0.22 -18.74
CA SER A 336 -18.50 0.16 -20.18
C SER A 336 -17.03 0.04 -20.58
N ARG A 337 -16.07 0.41 -19.70
CA ARG A 337 -14.63 0.39 -20.01
C ARG A 337 -13.94 -0.90 -19.61
N CYS A 338 -14.47 -1.57 -18.59
CA CYS A 338 -13.88 -2.75 -17.96
C CYS A 338 -13.45 -3.86 -18.93
N ASN A 339 -14.16 -4.07 -20.05
CA ASN A 339 -13.72 -5.02 -21.09
C ASN A 339 -12.39 -4.61 -21.74
N ARG A 340 -12.31 -3.37 -22.22
CA ARG A 340 -11.12 -2.82 -22.88
C ARG A 340 -9.96 -2.73 -21.92
N ASP A 341 -10.22 -2.23 -20.71
CA ASP A 341 -9.22 -2.13 -19.63
C ASP A 341 -8.57 -3.51 -19.39
N ASN A 342 -9.36 -4.57 -19.24
CA ASN A 342 -8.86 -5.94 -19.04
C ASN A 342 -8.05 -6.49 -20.23
N GLU A 343 -8.45 -6.18 -21.46
CA GLU A 343 -7.72 -6.61 -22.65
C GLU A 343 -6.34 -5.95 -22.71
N GLU A 344 -6.28 -4.63 -22.49
CA GLU A 344 -5.04 -3.86 -22.45
C GLU A 344 -4.14 -4.27 -21.28
N TYR A 345 -4.73 -4.59 -20.12
CA TYR A 345 -4.00 -5.06 -18.95
C TYR A 345 -3.33 -6.43 -19.16
N SER A 346 -3.94 -7.29 -19.98
CA SER A 346 -3.46 -8.66 -20.22
C SER A 346 -2.35 -8.71 -21.28
N LYS A 347 -2.19 -7.65 -22.08
CA LYS A 347 -1.02 -7.42 -22.92
C LYS A 347 0.20 -7.10 -22.04
#